data_AF-A0A9D9I694-F1
#
_entry.id   AF-A0A9D9I694-F1
#
_cell.length_a   1.000
_cell.length_b   1.000
_cell.length_c   1.000
_cell.angle_alpha   90.00
_cell.angle_beta   90.00
_cell.angle_gamma   90.00
#
_symmetry.space_group_name_H-M   'P 1'
#
loop_
_entity.id
_entity.type
_entity.pdbx_description
1 polymer ?
#
loop_
_entity_poly.entity_id
_entity_poly.type
_entity_poly.pdbx_seq_one_letter_code
_entity_poly.pdbx_strand_id
1 'polypeptide(L)'
;WDKEYGGIFYFMDRKGYPQQQLEWDQKLWWVHIESAIAMIKAYSLTGNKECLQWFMKLHDYMWEHFKDKEYPEWFGYLNRRGEMLLPLKGGKWKGCFHVPRGLYQIWQILGQL
;
A
#
# COMPACT_ATOMS: atom_id res chain seq x y z
N TRP A 1 -8.43 -5.35 5.47
CA TRP A 1 -7.15 -6.04 5.72
C TRP A 1 -7.35 -7.53 5.53
N ASP A 2 -6.57 -8.15 4.65
CA ASP A 2 -6.56 -9.60 4.48
C ASP A 2 -5.94 -10.23 5.73
N LYS A 3 -6.73 -11.01 6.47
CA LYS A 3 -6.30 -11.61 7.74
C LYS A 3 -5.34 -12.78 7.55
N GLU A 4 -5.27 -13.36 6.35
CA GLU A 4 -4.45 -14.53 6.06
C GLU A 4 -3.06 -14.14 5.55
N TYR A 5 -2.99 -13.24 4.56
CA TYR A 5 -1.73 -12.85 3.91
C TYR A 5 -1.31 -11.40 4.15
N GLY A 6 -2.06 -10.64 4.94
CA GLY A 6 -1.81 -9.21 5.12
C GLY A 6 -2.16 -8.37 3.88
N GLY A 7 -2.09 -7.05 4.02
CA GLY A 7 -2.39 -6.12 2.93
C GLY A 7 -3.88 -5.87 2.71
N ILE A 8 -4.17 -5.00 1.74
CA ILE A 8 -5.52 -4.56 1.36
C ILE A 8 -5.88 -5.20 0.02
N PHE A 9 -7.06 -5.84 -0.05
CA PHE A 9 -7.62 -6.35 -1.31
C PHE A 9 -7.83 -5.21 -2.31
N TYR A 10 -7.63 -5.49 -3.59
CA TYR A 10 -7.81 -4.48 -4.62
C TYR A 10 -9.28 -4.13 -4.84
N PHE A 11 -10.15 -5.14 -4.92
CA PHE A 11 -11.59 -4.97 -5.03
C PHE A 11 -12.31 -5.87 -4.03
N MET A 12 -13.46 -5.40 -3.55
CA MET A 12 -14.35 -6.19 -2.71
C MET A 12 -15.80 -5.88 -3.11
N ASP A 13 -16.65 -6.90 -3.05
CA ASP A 13 -18.09 -6.69 -3.18
C ASP A 13 -18.69 -6.39 -1.80
N ARG A 14 -19.58 -5.41 -1.73
CA ARG A 14 -20.19 -4.97 -0.47
C ARG A 14 -21.06 -6.04 0.18
N LYS A 15 -21.67 -6.92 -0.62
CA LYS A 15 -22.55 -8.01 -0.15
C LYS A 15 -21.82 -9.35 -0.05
N GLY A 16 -20.53 -9.39 -0.39
CA GLY A 16 -19.72 -10.61 -0.38
C GLY A 16 -19.99 -11.54 -1.57
N TYR A 17 -20.60 -11.06 -2.65
CA TYR A 17 -20.76 -11.84 -3.87
C TYR A 17 -19.44 -11.97 -4.64
N PRO A 18 -19.32 -13.00 -5.53
CA PRO A 18 -18.16 -13.14 -6.39
C PRO A 18 -17.88 -11.88 -7.22
N GLN A 19 -16.63 -11.46 -7.25
CA GLN A 19 -16.18 -10.27 -7.96
C GLN A 19 -16.09 -10.53 -9.46
N GLN A 20 -16.40 -9.52 -10.27
CA GLN A 20 -16.17 -9.57 -11.72
C GLN A 20 -14.68 -9.39 -12.06
N GLN A 21 -13.96 -8.61 -11.24
CA GLN A 21 -12.54 -8.32 -11.40
C GLN A 21 -11.75 -9.57 -11.05
N LEU A 22 -10.96 -10.10 -11.99
CA LEU A 22 -10.11 -11.26 -11.75
C LEU A 22 -8.97 -10.94 -10.77
N GLU A 23 -8.58 -9.67 -10.74
CA GLU A 23 -7.52 -9.11 -9.90
C GLU A 23 -7.99 -8.67 -8.51
N TRP A 24 -9.22 -8.99 -8.10
CA TRP A 24 -9.83 -8.47 -6.87
C TRP A 24 -8.99 -8.70 -5.61
N ASP A 25 -8.29 -9.82 -5.54
CA ASP A 25 -7.52 -10.22 -4.36
C ASP A 25 -6.05 -9.78 -4.39
N GLN A 26 -5.61 -9.15 -5.48
CA GLN A 26 -4.24 -8.67 -5.64
C GLN A 26 -3.91 -7.56 -4.66
N LYS A 27 -2.61 -7.38 -4.43
CA LYS A 27 -2.07 -6.36 -3.52
C LYS A 27 -1.29 -5.35 -4.36
N LEU A 28 -1.81 -4.13 -4.47
CA LEU A 28 -1.23 -3.09 -5.34
C LEU A 28 -0.48 -2.02 -4.53
N TRP A 29 0.68 -1.61 -5.03
CA TRP A 29 1.58 -0.64 -4.39
C TRP A 29 0.87 0.66 -3.97
N TRP A 30 0.04 1.21 -4.87
CA TRP A 30 -0.58 2.50 -4.66
C TRP A 30 -1.67 2.42 -3.58
N VAL A 31 -2.43 1.33 -3.51
CA VAL A 31 -3.47 1.13 -2.47
C VAL A 31 -2.85 1.26 -1.08
N HIS A 32 -1.68 0.66 -0.90
CA HIS A 32 -1.00 0.63 0.40
C HIS A 32 -0.35 1.97 0.73
N ILE A 33 0.33 2.62 -0.22
CA ILE A 33 1.00 3.89 0.06
C ILE A 33 0.00 5.02 0.30
N GLU A 34 -1.13 5.07 -0.43
CA GLU A 34 -2.19 6.03 -0.17
C GLU A 34 -2.84 5.81 1.20
N SER A 35 -3.03 4.55 1.59
CA SER A 35 -3.54 4.21 2.92
C SER A 35 -2.57 4.65 4.01
N ALA A 36 -1.27 4.48 3.80
CA ALA A 36 -0.26 4.92 4.77
C ALA A 36 -0.23 6.44 4.93
N ILE A 37 -0.29 7.20 3.82
CA ILE A 37 -0.42 8.67 3.83
C ILE A 37 -1.66 9.07 4.63
N ALA A 38 -2.81 8.45 4.35
CA ALA A 38 -4.06 8.76 5.01
C ALA A 38 -3.97 8.52 6.53
N MET A 39 -3.40 7.38 6.95
CA MET A 39 -3.29 7.03 8.36
C MET A 39 -2.32 7.94 9.12
N ILE A 40 -1.15 8.26 8.56
CA ILE A 40 -0.21 9.16 9.24
C ILE A 40 -0.74 10.60 9.29
N LYS A 41 -1.41 11.05 8.23
CA LYS A 41 -2.05 12.36 8.20
C LYS A 41 -3.19 12.45 9.21
N ALA A 42 -4.01 11.41 9.32
CA ALA A 42 -5.08 11.34 10.32
C ALA A 42 -4.50 11.39 11.74
N TYR A 43 -3.42 10.66 12.03
CA TYR A 43 -2.73 10.75 13.31
C TYR A 43 -2.24 12.17 13.59
N SER A 44 -1.57 12.81 12.64
CA SER A 44 -1.06 14.18 12.77
C SER A 44 -2.16 15.22 13.04
N LEU A 45 -3.34 15.07 12.42
CA LEU A 45 -4.44 16.01 12.59
C LEU A 45 -5.27 15.78 13.85
N THR A 46 -5.29 14.56 14.39
CA THR A 46 -6.27 14.16 15.43
C THR A 46 -5.64 13.64 16.72
N GLY A 47 -4.36 13.25 16.69
CA GLY A 47 -3.70 12.52 17.78
C GLY A 47 -4.21 11.09 18.00
N ASN A 48 -5.06 10.55 17.12
CA ASN A 48 -5.63 9.21 17.29
C ASN A 48 -4.56 8.11 17.11
N LYS A 49 -4.18 7.46 18.22
CA LYS A 49 -3.16 6.41 18.25
C LYS A 49 -3.51 5.17 17.40
N GLU A 50 -4.78 4.90 17.14
CA GLU A 50 -5.17 3.80 16.24
C GLU A 50 -4.73 4.08 14.80
N CYS A 51 -4.79 5.35 14.36
CA CYS A 51 -4.28 5.74 13.05
C CYS A 51 -2.77 5.52 12.96
N LEU A 52 -2.03 5.81 14.03
CA LEU A 52 -0.59 5.53 14.07
C LEU A 52 -0.31 4.02 14.02
N GLN A 53 -1.05 3.20 14.76
CA GLN A 53 -0.93 1.74 14.71
C GLN A 53 -1.20 1.19 13.29
N TRP A 54 -2.23 1.71 12.62
CA TRP A 54 -2.51 1.37 11.23
C TRP A 54 -1.43 1.83 10.27
N PHE A 55 -0.86 3.03 10.47
CA PHE A 55 0.28 3.49 9.69
C PHE A 55 1.47 2.55 9.82
N MET A 56 1.85 2.16 11.04
CA MET A 56 2.97 1.23 11.28
C MET A 56 2.72 -0.11 10.59
N LYS A 57 1.51 -0.66 10.73
CA LYS A 57 1.12 -1.91 10.07
C LYS A 57 1.20 -1.84 8.53
N LEU A 58 0.79 -0.71 7.95
CA LEU A 58 0.89 -0.48 6.50
C LEU A 58 2.33 -0.26 6.06
N HIS A 59 3.10 0.48 6.86
CA HIS A 59 4.52 0.73 6.64
C HIS A 59 5.28 -0.60 6.53
N ASP A 60 5.19 -1.45 7.56
CA ASP A 60 5.89 -2.74 7.60
C ASP A 60 5.56 -3.58 6.37
N TYR A 61 4.26 -3.72 6.05
CA TYR A 61 3.82 -4.48 4.89
C TYR A 61 4.37 -3.91 3.57
N MET A 62 4.41 -2.58 3.41
CA MET A 62 4.89 -1.99 2.17
C MET A 62 6.38 -2.21 1.94
N TRP A 63 7.18 -2.02 2.99
CA TRP A 63 8.63 -2.20 2.92
C TRP A 63 9.03 -3.66 2.79
N GLU A 64 8.26 -4.58 3.37
CA GLU A 64 8.52 -6.00 3.24
C GLU A 64 8.16 -6.53 1.84
N HIS A 65 7.01 -6.13 1.29
CA HIS A 65 6.44 -6.77 0.10
C HIS A 65 6.64 -5.99 -1.20
N PHE A 66 6.59 -4.66 -1.20
CA PHE A 66 6.71 -3.87 -2.44
C PHE A 66 8.12 -3.36 -2.70
N LYS A 67 8.91 -3.02 -1.66
CA LYS A 67 10.28 -2.56 -1.87
C LYS A 67 11.13 -3.70 -2.42
N ASP A 68 11.67 -3.49 -3.61
CA ASP A 68 12.64 -4.43 -4.17
C ASP A 68 13.95 -4.37 -3.36
N LYS A 69 14.45 -5.52 -2.91
CA LYS A 69 15.66 -5.60 -2.08
C LYS A 69 16.94 -5.51 -2.91
N GLU A 70 16.87 -5.81 -4.21
CA GLU A 70 18.03 -5.84 -5.11
C GLU A 70 18.17 -4.55 -5.91
N TYR A 71 17.06 -4.02 -6.45
CA TYR A 71 17.08 -2.82 -7.28
C TYR A 71 16.33 -1.62 -6.67
N PRO A 72 16.61 -0.38 -7.11
CA PRO A 72 15.84 0.79 -6.71
C PRO A 72 14.35 0.65 -7.03
N GLU A 73 13.53 1.48 -6.38
CA GLU A 73 12.07 1.54 -6.60
C GLU A 73 11.32 0.26 -6.11
N TRP A 74 10.01 0.22 -6.31
CA TRP A 74 9.05 -0.73 -5.74
C TRP A 74 8.33 -1.50 -6.85
N PHE A 75 8.07 -2.79 -6.63
CA PHE A 75 7.14 -3.53 -7.48
C PHE A 75 5.73 -2.94 -7.40
N GLY A 76 5.00 -3.00 -8.51
CA GLY A 76 3.61 -2.54 -8.55
C GLY A 76 2.62 -3.61 -8.08
N TYR A 77 2.76 -4.81 -8.62
CA TYR A 77 1.68 -5.80 -8.64
C TYR A 77 2.14 -7.07 -7.94
N LEU A 78 1.46 -7.40 -6.85
CA LEU A 78 1.65 -8.64 -6.11
C LEU A 78 0.37 -9.47 -6.16
N ASN A 79 0.51 -10.79 -6.12
CA ASN A 79 -0.63 -11.69 -5.93
C ASN A 79 -1.17 -11.56 -4.49
N ARG A 80 -2.25 -12.26 -4.16
CA ARG A 80 -2.85 -12.22 -2.82
C ARG A 80 -1.87 -12.56 -1.70
N ARG A 81 -0.91 -13.44 -1.93
CA ARG A 81 0.09 -13.90 -0.95
C ARG A 81 1.21 -12.87 -0.69
N GLY A 82 1.18 -11.73 -1.40
CA GLY A 82 2.24 -10.72 -1.32
C GLY A 82 3.49 -11.11 -2.11
N GLU A 83 3.38 -12.06 -3.04
CA GLU A 83 4.47 -12.47 -3.93
C GLU A 83 4.40 -11.64 -5.22
N MET A 84 5.56 -11.35 -5.81
CA MET A 84 5.68 -10.59 -7.05
C MET A 84 4.90 -11.26 -8.19
N LEU A 85 3.89 -10.56 -8.72
CA LEU A 85 3.09 -11.04 -9.86
C LEU A 85 3.66 -10.55 -11.19
N LEU A 86 4.07 -9.27 -11.26
CA LEU A 86 4.67 -8.68 -12.45
C LEU A 86 6.03 -8.07 -12.09
N PRO A 87 7.14 -8.53 -12.71
CA PRO A 87 8.49 -8.07 -12.41
C PRO A 87 8.80 -6.73 -13.10
N LEU A 88 8.02 -5.68 -12.81
CA LEU A 88 8.15 -4.36 -13.41
C LEU A 88 8.12 -3.25 -12.36
N LYS A 89 8.92 -2.20 -12.60
CA LYS A 89 8.95 -0.95 -11.80
C LYS A 89 8.12 0.19 -12.42
N GLY A 90 7.74 0.04 -13.68
CA GLY A 90 6.87 0.94 -14.40
C GLY A 90 6.14 0.21 -15.52
N GLY A 91 5.09 0.83 -16.04
CA GLY A 91 4.32 0.31 -17.14
C GLY A 91 3.23 1.30 -17.52
N LYS A 92 2.16 0.82 -18.16
CA LYS A 92 1.04 1.67 -18.58
C LYS A 92 0.41 2.46 -17.42
N TRP A 93 0.37 1.86 -16.23
CA TRP A 93 -0.35 2.41 -15.06
C TRP A 93 0.54 2.68 -13.84
N LYS A 94 1.84 2.34 -13.91
CA LYS A 94 2.81 2.63 -12.86
C LYS A 94 3.90 3.54 -13.42
N GLY A 95 4.03 4.72 -12.84
CA GLY A 95 5.05 5.70 -13.19
C GLY A 95 5.54 6.47 -11.98
N CYS A 96 6.30 7.53 -12.23
CA CYS A 96 6.89 8.41 -11.21
C CYS A 96 5.82 9.32 -10.57
N PHE A 97 4.90 8.72 -9.79
CA PHE A 97 3.81 9.45 -9.15
C PHE A 97 3.55 8.95 -7.72
N HIS A 98 2.82 7.84 -7.55
CA HIS A 98 2.38 7.38 -6.23
C HIS A 98 3.53 7.17 -5.24
N VAL A 99 4.59 6.46 -5.64
CA VAL A 99 5.75 6.18 -4.78
C VAL A 99 6.49 7.46 -4.35
N PRO A 100 7.03 8.28 -5.26
CA PRO A 100 7.79 9.47 -4.86
C PRO A 100 6.93 10.48 -4.11
N ARG A 101 5.69 10.73 -4.56
CA ARG A 101 4.76 11.63 -3.86
C ARG A 101 4.43 11.11 -2.47
N GLY A 102 4.14 9.82 -2.34
CA GLY A 102 3.70 9.23 -1.08
C GLY A 102 4.81 9.22 -0.03
N LEU A 103 6.02 8.82 -0.42
CA LEU A 103 7.18 8.86 0.48
C LEU A 103 7.52 10.30 0.89
N TYR A 104 7.46 11.25 -0.05
CA TYR A 104 7.69 12.66 0.26
C TYR A 104 6.67 13.20 1.26
N GLN A 105 5.37 12.94 1.07
CA GLN A 105 4.33 13.37 2.01
C GLN A 105 4.48 12.74 3.39
N ILE A 106 4.75 11.43 3.45
CA ILE A 106 4.99 10.73 4.72
C ILE A 106 6.18 11.38 5.44
N TRP A 107 7.29 11.62 4.74
CA TRP A 107 8.46 12.28 5.32
C TRP A 107 8.13 13.67 5.87
N GLN A 108 7.42 14.51 5.09
CA GLN A 108 7.04 15.85 5.53
C GLN A 108 6.16 15.83 6.79
N ILE A 109 5.20 14.91 6.85
CA ILE A 109 4.30 14.78 8.02
C ILE A 109 5.10 14.30 9.24
N LEU A 110 5.92 13.26 9.08
CA LEU A 110 6.74 12.73 10.17
C LEU A 110 7.74 13.77 10.71
N GLY A 111 8.27 14.64 9.85
CA GLY A 111 9.18 15.72 10.27
C GLY A 111 8.51 16.85 11.05
N GLN A 112 7.17 16.89 11.10
CA GLN A 112 6.38 17.87 11.85
C GLN A 112 5.76 17.30 13.13
N LEU A 113 5.83 15.98 13.33
CA LEU A 113 5.39 15.27 14.54
C LEU A 113 6.49 15.30 15.61
#